data_AF-A0A2S8GIA9-F1
#
_entry.id   AF-A0A2S8GIA9-F1
#
_cell.length_a   1.000
_cell.length_b   1.000
_cell.length_c   1.000
_cell.angle_alpha   90.00
_cell.angle_beta   90.00
_cell.angle_gamma   90.00
#
_symmetry.space_group_name_H-M   'P 1'
#
loop_
_entity.id
_entity.type
_entity.pdbx_description
1 polymer ?
#
loop_
_entity_poly.entity_id
_entity_poly.type
_entity_poly.pdbx_seq_one_letter_code
_entity_poly.pdbx_strand_id
1 'polypeptide(L)'
;MSNKPGFWARNEFLIRRLHSLTGLLPVGAYMIVHLLVNASVAASPETFQRNVFKIHALGALLPLVEWTFIFLPIMFHAFLGLAFTFGANPNYTEYRYNSNFRYTMQRATGLIAFVFIAWHVFHMHGWIHNEAWLHLIHGWGGMFKPYNAATSAALAMQASVLYPIFYTIGVLACVFHLSNGLFTMGITWGIWISPKAQTGAKLVTSVFGLGLALVGLTSIVGLWTMKDLPEIREKENTAYELLVEIGDIPPNPHKRDESAAEPLEEAPAFNPATTKPADGE
;
A
#
# COMPACT_ATOMS: atom_id res chain seq x y z
N MET A 1 -46.38 -2.45 15.08
CA MET A 1 -45.06 -2.18 14.48
C MET A 1 -43.99 -2.56 15.50
N SER A 2 -42.95 -3.28 15.11
CA SER A 2 -41.88 -3.71 16.02
C SER A 2 -41.07 -2.48 16.46
N ASN A 3 -41.15 -2.10 17.74
CA ASN A 3 -40.33 -1.04 18.36
C ASN A 3 -38.86 -1.46 18.61
N LYS A 4 -38.41 -2.59 18.05
CA LYS A 4 -37.03 -3.04 18.25
C LYS A 4 -36.11 -2.20 17.37
N PRO A 5 -35.03 -1.60 17.92
CA PRO A 5 -34.05 -0.89 17.12
C PRO A 5 -33.49 -1.83 16.04
N GLY A 6 -33.16 -1.27 14.88
CA GLY A 6 -32.53 -2.02 13.79
C GLY A 6 -31.20 -2.66 14.22
N PHE A 7 -30.71 -3.63 13.42
CA PHE A 7 -29.46 -4.35 13.71
C PHE A 7 -28.28 -3.43 14.04
N TRP A 8 -28.11 -2.34 13.27
CA TRP A 8 -27.03 -1.37 13.46
C TRP A 8 -27.09 -0.67 14.81
N ALA A 9 -28.26 -0.16 15.20
CA ALA A 9 -28.44 0.52 16.47
C ALA A 9 -28.21 -0.42 17.67
N ARG A 10 -28.64 -1.69 17.57
CA ARG A 10 -28.42 -2.68 18.63
C ARG A 10 -26.96 -3.09 18.80
N ASN A 11 -26.19 -3.06 17.71
CA ASN A 11 -24.80 -3.55 17.69
C ASN A 11 -23.77 -2.42 17.51
N GLU A 12 -24.18 -1.15 17.63
CA GLU A 12 -23.33 0.01 17.31
C GLU A 12 -22.01 -0.02 18.07
N PHE A 13 -22.05 -0.29 19.38
CA PHE A 13 -20.87 -0.38 20.22
C PHE A 13 -19.87 -1.42 19.70
N LEU A 14 -20.34 -2.65 19.44
CA LEU A 14 -19.50 -3.73 18.94
C LEU A 14 -18.90 -3.39 17.57
N ILE A 15 -19.71 -2.85 16.66
CA ILE A 15 -19.27 -2.49 15.30
C ILE A 15 -18.20 -1.40 15.34
N ARG A 16 -18.35 -0.37 16.17
CA ARG A 16 -17.33 0.67 16.36
C ARG A 16 -16.05 0.12 16.99
N ARG A 17 -16.16 -0.83 17.91
CA ARG A 17 -15.01 -1.52 18.51
C ARG A 17 -14.27 -2.36 17.49
N LEU A 18 -14.97 -3.17 16.70
CA LEU A 18 -14.39 -3.97 15.63
C LEU A 18 -13.72 -3.07 14.59
N HIS A 19 -14.34 -1.97 14.17
CA HIS A 19 -13.73 -1.00 13.25
C HIS A 19 -12.41 -0.43 13.78
N SER A 20 -12.40 -0.07 15.07
CA SER A 20 -11.19 0.41 15.73
C SER A 20 -10.13 -0.68 15.85
N LEU A 21 -10.53 -1.92 16.13
CA LEU A 21 -9.63 -3.05 16.29
C LEU A 21 -8.96 -3.43 14.97
N THR A 22 -9.75 -3.52 13.88
CA THR A 22 -9.22 -3.84 12.55
C THR A 22 -8.29 -2.74 12.04
N GLY A 23 -8.58 -1.48 12.37
CA GLY A 23 -7.72 -0.34 12.02
C GLY A 23 -6.31 -0.43 12.59
N LEU A 24 -6.14 -0.94 13.81
CA LEU A 24 -4.81 -1.05 14.43
C LEU A 24 -4.15 -2.42 14.25
N LEU A 25 -4.84 -3.51 14.62
CA LEU A 25 -4.18 -4.82 14.72
C LEU A 25 -3.83 -5.38 13.34
N PRO A 26 -4.79 -5.74 12.46
CA PRO A 26 -4.45 -6.25 11.15
C PRO A 26 -3.92 -5.13 10.23
N VAL A 27 -4.67 -4.03 10.06
CA VAL A 27 -4.30 -2.99 9.07
C VAL A 27 -3.07 -2.21 9.51
N GLY A 28 -3.04 -1.73 10.75
CA GLY A 28 -1.91 -0.97 11.29
C GLY A 28 -0.62 -1.79 11.37
N ALA A 29 -0.68 -3.04 11.86
CA ALA A 29 0.51 -3.89 11.88
C ALA A 29 0.99 -4.25 10.48
N TYR A 30 0.08 -4.58 9.55
CA TYR A 30 0.43 -4.77 8.15
C TYR A 30 1.11 -3.53 7.57
N MET A 31 0.58 -2.33 7.80
CA MET A 31 1.16 -1.09 7.29
C MET A 31 2.59 -0.87 7.80
N ILE A 32 2.85 -1.15 9.09
CA ILE A 32 4.20 -1.04 9.66
C ILE A 32 5.16 -2.01 8.96
N VAL A 33 4.79 -3.29 8.86
CA VAL A 33 5.62 -4.31 8.19
C VAL A 33 5.82 -3.96 6.72
N HIS A 34 4.76 -3.56 6.03
CA HIS A 34 4.79 -3.16 4.63
C HIS A 34 5.76 -2.00 4.41
N LEU A 35 5.68 -0.92 5.20
CA LEU A 35 6.60 0.21 5.07
C LEU A 35 8.05 -0.18 5.41
N LEU A 36 8.27 -1.02 6.44
CA LEU A 36 9.62 -1.46 6.81
C LEU A 36 10.27 -2.35 5.75
N VAL A 37 9.52 -3.29 5.18
CA VAL A 37 10.01 -4.16 4.10
C VAL A 37 10.34 -3.31 2.88
N ASN A 38 9.45 -2.41 2.45
CA ASN A 38 9.73 -1.52 1.31
C ASN A 38 10.91 -0.59 1.58
N ALA A 39 11.03 -0.02 2.77
CA ALA A 39 12.15 0.85 3.15
C ALA A 39 13.51 0.14 3.10
N SER A 40 13.54 -1.19 3.18
CA SER A 40 14.79 -1.95 3.08
C SER A 40 15.48 -1.84 1.71
N VAL A 41 14.78 -1.34 0.68
CA VAL A 41 15.39 -1.00 -0.62
C VAL A 41 16.45 0.10 -0.49
N ALA A 42 16.29 1.00 0.50
CA ALA A 42 17.26 2.04 0.78
C ALA A 42 18.57 1.50 1.39
N ALA A 43 18.54 0.27 1.94
CA ALA A 43 19.75 -0.42 2.37
C ALA A 43 20.43 -1.11 1.18
N SER A 44 19.68 -1.93 0.43
CA SER A 44 20.08 -2.41 -0.89
C SER A 44 18.89 -3.04 -1.65
N PRO A 45 18.90 -3.07 -2.99
CA PRO A 45 17.93 -3.80 -3.80
C PRO A 45 17.83 -5.29 -3.40
N GLU A 46 18.96 -5.94 -3.11
CA GLU A 46 19.04 -7.34 -2.71
C GLU A 46 18.42 -7.59 -1.33
N THR A 47 18.55 -6.64 -0.40
CA THR A 47 17.93 -6.75 0.92
C THR A 47 16.40 -6.72 0.79
N PHE A 48 15.88 -5.81 -0.03
CA PHE A 48 14.45 -5.76 -0.35
C PHE A 48 13.98 -7.04 -1.04
N GLN A 49 14.66 -7.46 -2.11
CA GLN A 49 14.32 -8.69 -2.84
C GLN A 49 14.30 -9.91 -1.92
N ARG A 50 15.29 -10.07 -1.04
CA ARG A 50 15.35 -11.17 -0.06
C ARG A 50 14.16 -11.16 0.91
N ASN A 51 13.73 -9.99 1.37
CA ASN A 51 12.56 -9.88 2.24
C ASN A 51 11.27 -10.25 1.48
N VAL A 52 11.15 -9.88 0.21
CA VAL A 52 10.02 -10.29 -0.63
C VAL A 52 10.02 -11.79 -0.88
N PHE A 53 11.17 -12.41 -1.16
CA PHE A 53 11.27 -13.88 -1.28
C PHE A 53 10.77 -14.59 0.00
N LYS A 54 11.16 -14.11 1.20
CA LYS A 54 10.68 -14.68 2.47
C LYS A 54 9.16 -14.64 2.62
N ILE A 55 8.51 -13.56 2.16
CA ILE A 55 7.05 -13.46 2.16
C ILE A 55 6.45 -14.49 1.19
N HIS A 56 7.04 -14.60 -0.01
CA HIS A 56 6.55 -15.48 -1.07
C HIS A 56 6.90 -16.97 -0.87
N ALA A 57 7.80 -17.29 0.05
CA ALA A 57 8.11 -18.66 0.48
C ALA A 57 6.89 -19.37 1.12
N LEU A 58 5.90 -18.62 1.61
CA LEU A 58 4.62 -19.18 2.08
C LEU A 58 3.81 -19.90 0.98
N GLY A 59 4.17 -19.72 -0.29
CA GLY A 59 3.61 -20.48 -1.41
C GLY A 59 2.08 -20.40 -1.46
N ALA A 60 1.43 -21.57 -1.44
CA ALA A 60 -0.03 -21.68 -1.51
C ALA A 60 -0.77 -21.14 -0.26
N LEU A 61 -0.07 -20.96 0.87
CA LEU A 61 -0.67 -20.36 2.07
C LEU A 61 -0.73 -18.83 2.00
N LEU A 62 0.08 -18.19 1.15
CA LEU A 62 0.16 -16.74 1.07
C LEU A 62 -1.21 -16.07 0.80
N PRO A 63 -2.02 -16.50 -0.18
CA PRO A 63 -3.32 -15.88 -0.42
C PRO A 63 -4.27 -15.98 0.79
N LEU A 64 -4.25 -17.10 1.51
CA LEU A 64 -5.07 -17.27 2.72
C LEU A 64 -4.67 -16.26 3.81
N VAL A 65 -3.36 -16.07 4.01
CA VAL A 65 -2.81 -15.09 4.95
C VAL A 65 -3.19 -13.67 4.53
N GLU A 66 -3.01 -13.32 3.26
CA GLU A 66 -3.32 -11.99 2.73
C GLU A 66 -4.81 -11.67 2.87
N TRP A 67 -5.71 -12.58 2.50
CA TRP A 67 -7.14 -12.35 2.64
C TRP A 67 -7.58 -12.22 4.10
N THR A 68 -7.07 -13.08 4.98
CA THR A 68 -7.49 -13.12 6.38
C THR A 68 -6.98 -11.92 7.17
N PHE A 69 -5.72 -11.54 6.97
CA PHE A 69 -5.05 -10.53 7.78
C PHE A 69 -4.89 -9.16 7.11
N ILE A 70 -5.10 -9.06 5.79
CA ILE A 70 -4.93 -7.80 5.04
C ILE A 70 -6.25 -7.39 4.37
N PHE A 71 -6.71 -8.11 3.35
CA PHE A 71 -7.83 -7.66 2.51
C PHE A 71 -9.16 -7.61 3.23
N LEU A 72 -9.55 -8.66 3.95
CA LEU A 72 -10.83 -8.66 4.67
C LEU A 72 -10.87 -7.58 5.77
N PRO A 73 -9.84 -7.45 6.64
CA PRO A 73 -9.84 -6.40 7.66
C PRO A 73 -9.78 -4.99 7.10
N ILE A 74 -9.00 -4.74 6.03
CA ILE A 74 -8.89 -3.40 5.44
C ILE A 74 -10.18 -3.00 4.74
N MET A 75 -10.86 -3.92 4.04
CA MET A 75 -12.16 -3.66 3.43
C MET A 75 -13.21 -3.33 4.49
N PHE A 76 -13.28 -4.12 5.56
CA PHE A 76 -14.20 -3.85 6.67
C PHE A 76 -13.91 -2.50 7.32
N HIS A 77 -12.64 -2.18 7.59
CA HIS A 77 -12.24 -0.89 8.15
C HIS A 77 -12.59 0.27 7.20
N ALA A 78 -12.24 0.16 5.92
CA ALA A 78 -12.43 1.21 4.92
C ALA A 78 -13.92 1.53 4.69
N PHE A 79 -14.75 0.53 4.39
CA PHE A 79 -16.16 0.79 4.05
C PHE A 79 -16.96 1.35 5.23
N LEU A 80 -16.70 0.85 6.44
CA LEU A 80 -17.35 1.37 7.63
C LEU A 80 -16.78 2.75 8.02
N GLY A 81 -15.48 2.99 7.79
CA GLY A 81 -14.86 4.31 7.92
C GLY A 81 -15.45 5.36 6.98
N LEU A 82 -15.77 4.97 5.74
CA LEU A 82 -16.49 5.83 4.78
C LEU A 82 -17.89 6.18 5.31
N ALA A 83 -18.64 5.19 5.80
CA ALA A 83 -19.96 5.43 6.39
C ALA A 83 -19.89 6.42 7.59
N PHE A 84 -18.89 6.28 8.45
CA PHE A 84 -18.66 7.23 9.56
C PHE A 84 -18.21 8.62 9.08
N THR A 85 -17.54 8.69 7.94
CA THR A 85 -17.10 9.96 7.35
C THR A 85 -18.28 10.73 6.77
N PHE A 86 -19.23 10.07 6.10
CA PHE A 86 -20.42 10.73 5.57
C PHE A 86 -21.38 11.24 6.64
N GLY A 87 -21.37 10.64 7.84
CA GLY A 87 -22.13 11.12 9.00
C GLY A 87 -21.40 12.14 9.87
N ALA A 88 -20.24 12.65 9.43
CA ALA A 88 -19.40 13.52 10.24
C ALA A 88 -19.83 15.00 10.17
N ASN A 89 -19.66 15.72 11.27
CA ASN A 89 -19.92 17.16 11.37
C ASN A 89 -18.63 17.90 11.76
N PRO A 90 -17.72 18.17 10.81
CA PRO A 90 -16.51 18.93 11.08
C PRO A 90 -16.84 20.40 11.37
N ASN A 91 -16.22 20.97 12.40
CA ASN A 91 -16.43 22.36 12.82
C ASN A 91 -15.10 23.11 13.05
N TYR A 92 -14.02 22.65 12.40
CA TYR A 92 -12.68 23.21 12.59
C TYR A 92 -12.55 24.67 12.10
N THR A 93 -13.36 25.10 11.14
CA THR A 93 -13.37 26.50 10.66
C THR A 93 -13.78 27.47 11.77
N GLU A 94 -14.83 27.11 12.52
CA GLU A 94 -15.35 27.91 13.63
C GLU A 94 -14.54 27.71 14.91
N TYR A 95 -14.18 26.47 15.22
CA TYR A 95 -13.50 26.08 16.45
C TYR A 95 -12.15 25.44 16.15
N ARG A 96 -11.11 26.28 16.09
CA ARG A 96 -9.74 25.90 15.71
C ARG A 96 -8.97 25.16 16.81
N TYR A 97 -9.62 24.28 17.56
CA TYR A 97 -8.98 23.42 18.55
C TYR A 97 -8.22 22.28 17.88
N ASN A 98 -7.11 21.85 18.49
CA ASN A 98 -6.30 20.74 18.00
C ASN A 98 -7.12 19.43 17.88
N SER A 99 -8.06 19.19 18.80
CA SER A 99 -8.99 18.06 18.73
C SER A 99 -9.86 18.10 17.48
N ASN A 100 -10.37 19.27 17.10
CA ASN A 100 -11.24 19.45 15.94
C ASN A 100 -10.46 19.34 14.63
N PHE A 101 -9.21 19.83 14.62
CA PHE A 101 -8.29 19.61 13.51
C PHE A 101 -8.05 18.12 13.29
N ARG A 102 -7.65 17.40 14.35
CA ARG A 102 -7.38 15.96 14.29
C ARG A 102 -8.60 15.13 13.94
N TYR A 103 -9.77 15.52 14.43
CA TYR A 103 -11.04 14.96 14.02
C TYR A 103 -11.19 15.13 12.50
N THR A 104 -11.08 16.34 11.97
CA THR A 104 -11.24 16.61 10.53
C THR A 104 -10.19 15.86 9.69
N MET A 105 -8.92 15.88 10.11
CA MET A 105 -7.83 15.24 9.39
C MET A 105 -7.90 13.72 9.40
N GLN A 106 -8.45 13.06 10.44
CA GLN A 106 -8.66 11.61 10.40
C GLN A 106 -9.54 11.20 9.21
N ARG A 107 -10.58 11.99 8.93
CA ARG A 107 -11.50 11.75 7.80
C ARG A 107 -10.87 12.11 6.48
N ALA A 108 -10.28 13.30 6.37
CA ALA A 108 -9.64 13.74 5.14
C ALA A 108 -8.53 12.77 4.71
N THR A 109 -7.64 12.38 5.63
CA THR A 109 -6.59 11.39 5.34
C THR A 109 -7.15 9.99 5.13
N GLY A 110 -8.27 9.62 5.76
CA GLY A 110 -8.95 8.35 5.48
C GLY A 110 -9.50 8.27 4.06
N LEU A 111 -10.08 9.35 3.54
CA LEU A 111 -10.54 9.44 2.15
C LEU A 111 -9.36 9.40 1.17
N ILE A 112 -8.29 10.15 1.45
CA ILE A 112 -7.07 10.11 0.63
C ILE A 112 -6.47 8.71 0.64
N ALA A 113 -6.33 8.08 1.82
CA ALA A 113 -5.83 6.73 1.96
C ALA A 113 -6.69 5.70 1.22
N PHE A 114 -8.02 5.83 1.27
CA PHE A 114 -8.94 4.94 0.53
C PHE A 114 -8.67 4.98 -0.98
N VAL A 115 -8.62 6.18 -1.57
CA VAL A 115 -8.33 6.35 -3.01
C VAL A 115 -6.91 5.90 -3.34
N PHE A 116 -5.93 6.29 -2.52
CA PHE A 116 -4.55 5.89 -2.68
C PHE A 116 -4.37 4.38 -2.65
N ILE A 117 -4.94 3.68 -1.67
CA ILE A 117 -4.79 2.23 -1.53
C ILE A 117 -5.47 1.51 -2.69
N ALA A 118 -6.67 1.94 -3.11
CA ALA A 118 -7.34 1.36 -4.27
C ALA A 118 -6.46 1.47 -5.52
N TRP A 119 -5.92 2.66 -5.80
CA TRP A 119 -5.00 2.86 -6.93
C TRP A 119 -3.67 2.14 -6.74
N HIS A 120 -3.11 2.11 -5.53
CA HIS A 120 -1.84 1.43 -5.22
C HIS A 120 -1.92 -0.07 -5.51
N VAL A 121 -3.00 -0.73 -5.07
CA VAL A 121 -3.22 -2.16 -5.34
C VAL A 121 -3.46 -2.38 -6.83
N PHE A 122 -4.12 -1.45 -7.54
CA PHE A 122 -4.23 -1.52 -9.01
C PHE A 122 -2.87 -1.39 -9.69
N HIS A 123 -2.12 -0.34 -9.39
CA HIS A 123 -0.84 -0.02 -10.01
C HIS A 123 0.17 -1.16 -9.79
N MET A 124 0.26 -1.69 -8.57
CA MET A 124 1.22 -2.74 -8.23
C MET A 124 0.71 -4.15 -8.58
N HIS A 125 -0.54 -4.48 -8.28
CA HIS A 125 -1.05 -5.86 -8.36
C HIS A 125 -2.18 -6.07 -9.37
N GLY A 126 -2.72 -5.01 -9.96
CA GLY A 126 -3.76 -5.10 -10.97
C GLY A 126 -5.14 -5.52 -10.44
N TRP A 127 -5.37 -5.64 -9.13
CA TRP A 127 -6.60 -6.17 -8.51
C TRP A 127 -6.91 -7.64 -8.84
N ILE A 128 -7.23 -7.97 -10.09
CA ILE A 128 -7.72 -9.28 -10.53
C ILE A 128 -6.60 -10.01 -11.26
N HIS A 129 -6.27 -11.22 -10.80
CA HIS A 129 -5.16 -12.00 -11.33
C HIS A 129 -5.66 -13.04 -12.36
N ASN A 130 -6.33 -12.57 -13.41
CA ASN A 130 -6.66 -13.39 -14.58
C ASN A 130 -5.99 -12.81 -15.84
N GLU A 131 -5.73 -13.65 -16.83
CA GLU A 131 -4.94 -13.25 -18.00
C GLU A 131 -5.60 -12.16 -18.83
N ALA A 132 -6.91 -12.28 -19.08
CA ALA A 132 -7.65 -11.30 -19.88
C ALA A 132 -7.62 -9.90 -19.26
N TRP A 133 -7.75 -9.80 -17.94
CA TRP A 133 -7.69 -8.54 -17.21
C TRP A 133 -6.27 -7.98 -17.18
N LEU A 134 -5.28 -8.81 -16.85
CA LEU A 134 -3.88 -8.37 -16.82
C LEU A 134 -3.40 -7.87 -18.19
N HIS A 135 -3.87 -8.50 -19.26
CA HIS A 135 -3.61 -8.03 -20.62
C HIS A 135 -4.27 -6.68 -20.91
N LEU A 136 -5.51 -6.46 -20.46
CA LEU A 136 -6.23 -5.20 -20.65
C LEU A 136 -5.55 -4.02 -19.94
N ILE A 137 -5.00 -4.25 -18.76
CA ILE A 137 -4.40 -3.20 -17.92
C ILE A 137 -2.88 -3.04 -18.11
N HIS A 138 -2.30 -3.79 -19.05
CA HIS A 138 -0.86 -3.83 -19.27
C HIS A 138 -0.29 -2.42 -19.48
N GLY A 139 0.79 -2.08 -18.76
CA GLY A 139 1.40 -0.75 -18.76
C GLY A 139 0.74 0.28 -17.83
N TRP A 140 -0.43 -0.02 -17.26
CA TRP A 140 -1.16 0.86 -16.33
C TRP A 140 -1.25 0.28 -14.91
N GLY A 141 -1.29 -1.05 -14.78
CA GLY A 141 -1.36 -1.74 -13.50
C GLY A 141 -0.78 -3.14 -13.54
N GLY A 142 -0.65 -3.77 -12.37
CA GLY A 142 -0.01 -5.09 -12.23
C GLY A 142 1.51 -5.05 -12.45
N MET A 143 2.14 -3.90 -12.16
CA MET A 143 3.54 -3.65 -12.48
C MET A 143 4.53 -4.38 -11.56
N PHE A 144 4.10 -4.80 -10.37
CA PHE A 144 4.98 -5.43 -9.39
C PHE A 144 5.10 -6.94 -9.61
N LYS A 145 6.34 -7.40 -9.79
CA LYS A 145 6.67 -8.82 -9.99
C LYS A 145 7.55 -9.29 -8.81
N PRO A 146 7.00 -10.08 -7.87
CA PRO A 146 7.69 -10.42 -6.62
C PRO A 146 9.04 -11.12 -6.75
N TYR A 147 9.29 -11.84 -7.84
CA TYR A 147 10.60 -12.49 -8.09
C TYR A 147 11.61 -11.57 -8.79
N ASN A 148 11.17 -10.36 -9.16
CA ASN A 148 11.98 -9.25 -9.66
C ASN A 148 11.54 -7.95 -8.95
N ALA A 149 11.38 -8.01 -7.63
CA ALA A 149 10.66 -7.02 -6.84
C ALA A 149 11.33 -5.66 -6.86
N ALA A 150 12.65 -5.59 -6.71
CA ALA A 150 13.37 -4.32 -6.66
C ALA A 150 13.27 -3.60 -8.00
N THR A 151 13.58 -4.31 -9.09
CA THR A 151 13.57 -3.72 -10.42
C THR A 151 12.16 -3.43 -10.93
N SER A 152 11.19 -4.33 -10.74
CA SER A 152 9.80 -4.09 -11.17
C SER A 152 9.14 -2.95 -10.41
N ALA A 153 9.38 -2.83 -9.09
CA ALA A 153 8.90 -1.70 -8.30
C ALA A 153 9.59 -0.39 -8.71
N ALA A 154 10.90 -0.42 -9.01
CA ALA A 154 11.62 0.75 -9.48
C ALA A 154 11.10 1.21 -10.84
N LEU A 155 10.93 0.30 -11.80
CA LEU A 155 10.35 0.61 -13.12
C LEU A 155 8.93 1.20 -12.98
N ALA A 156 8.09 0.60 -12.15
CA ALA A 156 6.75 1.13 -11.86
C ALA A 156 6.81 2.56 -11.30
N MET A 157 7.79 2.84 -10.43
CA MET A 157 7.94 4.18 -9.85
C MET A 157 8.54 5.19 -10.82
N GLN A 158 9.47 4.76 -11.66
CA GLN A 158 10.20 5.59 -12.61
C GLN A 158 9.40 5.89 -13.90
N ALA A 159 8.33 5.12 -14.17
CA ALA A 159 7.48 5.31 -15.34
C ALA A 159 6.86 6.71 -15.46
N SER A 160 6.71 7.46 -14.36
CA SER A 160 6.32 8.87 -14.38
C SER A 160 6.74 9.58 -13.12
N VAL A 161 7.18 10.84 -13.23
CA VAL A 161 7.46 11.72 -12.07
C VAL A 161 6.23 11.97 -11.20
N LEU A 162 5.03 11.74 -11.72
CA LEU A 162 3.79 11.88 -10.96
C LEU A 162 3.59 10.75 -9.95
N TYR A 163 4.10 9.56 -10.21
CA TYR A 163 3.93 8.42 -9.32
C TYR A 163 4.60 8.62 -7.95
N PRO A 164 5.89 8.98 -7.81
CA PRO A 164 6.47 9.21 -6.49
C PRO A 164 5.76 10.36 -5.72
N ILE A 165 5.23 11.37 -6.41
CA ILE A 165 4.44 12.45 -5.78
C ILE A 165 3.13 11.89 -5.22
N PHE A 166 2.40 11.12 -6.03
CA PHE A 166 1.14 10.49 -5.61
C PHE A 166 1.35 9.52 -4.44
N TYR A 167 2.39 8.68 -4.50
CA TYR A 167 2.77 7.78 -3.42
C TYR A 167 3.16 8.55 -2.15
N THR A 168 3.87 9.68 -2.27
CA THR A 168 4.23 10.51 -1.12
C THR A 168 2.99 11.02 -0.39
N ILE A 169 2.03 11.58 -1.13
CA ILE A 169 0.76 12.07 -0.56
C ILE A 169 -0.01 10.92 0.11
N GLY A 170 -0.11 9.77 -0.58
CA GLY A 170 -0.79 8.59 -0.09
C GLY A 170 -0.18 8.01 1.18
N VAL A 171 1.13 7.80 1.19
CA VAL A 171 1.88 7.28 2.35
C VAL A 171 1.76 8.22 3.54
N LEU A 172 1.92 9.53 3.34
CA LEU A 172 1.77 10.50 4.43
C LEU A 172 0.34 10.53 4.98
N ALA A 173 -0.68 10.39 4.12
CA ALA A 173 -2.06 10.26 4.56
C ALA A 173 -2.28 8.98 5.39
N CYS A 174 -1.81 7.82 4.92
CA CYS A 174 -1.91 6.55 5.66
C CYS A 174 -1.20 6.62 7.02
N VAL A 175 0.00 7.20 7.06
CA VAL A 175 0.79 7.34 8.30
C VAL A 175 0.11 8.28 9.29
N PHE A 176 -0.39 9.44 8.83
CA PHE A 176 -1.16 10.33 9.70
C PHE A 176 -2.42 9.63 10.22
N HIS A 177 -3.16 8.94 9.34
CA HIS A 177 -4.39 8.25 9.70
C HIS A 177 -4.15 7.17 10.76
N LEU A 178 -3.07 6.39 10.63
CA LEU A 178 -2.68 5.38 11.62
C LEU A 178 -2.24 6.02 12.94
N SER A 179 -1.35 7.01 12.90
CA SER A 179 -0.82 7.66 14.10
C SER A 179 -1.93 8.35 14.92
N ASN A 180 -2.78 9.12 14.24
CA ASN A 180 -3.91 9.78 14.86
C ASN A 180 -4.98 8.78 15.31
N GLY A 181 -5.22 7.73 14.52
CA GLY A 181 -6.10 6.61 14.86
C GLY A 181 -5.63 5.86 16.11
N LEU A 182 -4.33 5.60 16.25
CA LEU A 182 -3.73 4.98 17.43
C LEU A 182 -4.01 5.80 18.68
N PHE A 183 -3.81 7.12 18.62
CA PHE A 183 -4.17 8.02 19.72
C PHE A 183 -5.66 7.92 20.10
N THR A 184 -6.55 8.00 19.11
CA THR A 184 -8.00 7.96 19.34
C THR A 184 -8.41 6.59 19.89
N MET A 185 -7.79 5.52 19.41
CA MET A 185 -7.99 4.17 19.92
C MET A 185 -7.69 4.10 21.40
N GLY A 186 -6.52 4.54 21.88
CA GLY A 186 -6.22 4.41 23.30
C GLY A 186 -7.08 5.29 24.22
N ILE A 187 -7.76 6.34 23.70
CA ILE A 187 -8.84 7.00 24.47
C ILE A 187 -10.04 6.06 24.54
N THR A 188 -10.55 5.64 23.38
CA THR A 188 -11.77 4.84 23.32
C THR A 188 -11.65 3.51 24.04
N TRP A 189 -10.48 2.86 24.01
CA TRP A 189 -10.18 1.60 24.70
C TRP A 189 -9.69 1.78 26.14
N GLY A 190 -9.64 3.00 26.66
CA GLY A 190 -9.32 3.26 28.07
C GLY A 190 -7.85 3.09 28.45
N ILE A 191 -6.93 3.14 27.49
CA ILE A 191 -5.49 3.06 27.71
C ILE A 191 -4.96 4.37 28.32
N TRP A 192 -5.39 5.52 27.81
CA TRP A 192 -5.03 6.84 28.34
C TRP A 192 -6.27 7.70 28.65
N ILE A 193 -6.79 7.54 29.85
CA ILE A 193 -8.04 8.18 30.29
C ILE A 193 -7.81 9.61 30.78
N SER A 194 -6.73 9.86 31.54
CA SER A 194 -6.48 11.17 32.16
C SER A 194 -5.91 12.21 31.18
N PRO A 195 -6.12 13.52 31.41
CA PRO A 195 -5.52 14.58 30.59
C PRO A 195 -4.00 14.51 30.50
N LYS A 196 -3.33 14.11 31.59
CA LYS A 196 -1.87 13.90 31.63
C LYS A 196 -1.46 12.73 30.72
N ALA A 197 -2.15 11.59 30.81
CA ALA A 197 -1.87 10.43 29.95
C ALA A 197 -2.12 10.74 28.47
N GLN A 198 -3.21 11.45 28.14
CA GLN A 198 -3.48 11.89 26.77
C GLN A 198 -2.41 12.86 26.25
N THR A 199 -1.84 13.70 27.10
CA THR A 199 -0.76 14.60 26.70
C THR A 199 0.53 13.84 26.36
N GLY A 200 0.91 12.87 27.18
CA GLY A 200 2.02 11.96 26.86
C GLY A 200 1.76 11.12 25.61
N ALA A 201 0.55 10.55 25.49
CA ALA A 201 0.15 9.75 24.34
C ALA A 201 0.22 10.54 23.03
N LYS A 202 -0.20 11.81 23.01
CA LYS A 202 -0.05 12.68 21.83
C LYS A 202 1.39 12.72 21.35
N LEU A 203 2.35 12.90 22.26
CA LEU A 203 3.76 12.96 21.91
C LEU A 203 4.23 11.62 21.33
N VAL A 204 3.97 10.52 22.04
CA VAL A 204 4.37 9.17 21.64
C VAL A 204 3.81 8.82 20.26
N THR A 205 2.51 9.00 20.03
CA THR A 205 1.89 8.68 18.74
C THR A 205 2.41 9.59 17.62
N SER A 206 2.71 10.86 17.91
CA SER A 206 3.26 11.79 16.92
C SER A 206 4.68 11.42 16.52
N VAL A 207 5.54 11.08 17.49
CA VAL A 207 6.91 10.61 17.23
C VAL A 207 6.89 9.31 16.44
N PHE A 208 6.03 8.37 16.81
CA PHE A 208 5.79 7.13 16.06
C PHE A 208 5.36 7.42 14.61
N GLY A 209 4.40 8.32 14.41
CA GLY A 209 3.94 8.73 13.09
C GLY A 209 5.05 9.38 12.26
N LEU A 210 5.84 10.27 12.85
CA LEU A 210 6.97 10.90 12.17
C LEU A 210 8.04 9.88 11.77
N GLY A 211 8.37 8.93 12.65
CA GLY A 211 9.30 7.84 12.35
C GLY A 211 8.82 6.99 11.18
N LEU A 212 7.54 6.59 11.18
CA LEU A 212 6.95 5.84 10.07
C LEU A 212 6.90 6.64 8.77
N ALA A 213 6.65 7.95 8.83
CA ALA A 213 6.67 8.81 7.66
C ALA A 213 8.06 8.81 7.02
N LEU A 214 9.12 9.00 7.83
CA LEU A 214 10.49 8.95 7.35
C LEU A 214 10.83 7.60 6.70
N VAL A 215 10.49 6.49 7.37
CA VAL A 215 10.65 5.13 6.82
C VAL A 215 9.91 4.96 5.50
N GLY A 216 8.66 5.44 5.40
CA GLY A 216 7.89 5.33 4.16
C GLY A 216 8.54 6.13 3.02
N LEU A 217 9.00 7.34 3.30
CA LEU A 217 9.65 8.20 2.29
C LEU A 217 10.96 7.62 1.76
N THR A 218 11.74 6.89 2.58
CA THR A 218 12.98 6.27 2.08
C THR A 218 12.72 5.23 0.99
N SER A 219 11.62 4.48 1.08
CA SER A 219 11.25 3.51 0.03
C SER A 219 10.94 4.18 -1.31
N ILE A 220 10.21 5.29 -1.29
CA ILE A 220 9.84 6.05 -2.49
C ILE A 220 11.09 6.62 -3.15
N VAL A 221 11.96 7.27 -2.36
CA VAL A 221 13.22 7.81 -2.86
C VAL A 221 14.10 6.69 -3.41
N GLY A 222 14.28 5.60 -2.65
CA GLY A 222 15.13 4.47 -3.04
C GLY A 222 14.71 3.85 -4.36
N LEU A 223 13.40 3.63 -4.58
CA LEU A 223 12.88 3.09 -5.84
C LEU A 223 13.00 4.10 -7.00
N TRP A 224 12.65 5.37 -6.76
CA TRP A 224 12.71 6.40 -7.78
C TRP A 224 14.13 6.67 -8.28
N THR A 225 15.12 6.65 -7.38
CA THR A 225 16.52 6.96 -7.72
C THR A 225 17.35 5.73 -8.09
N MET A 226 16.75 4.53 -8.09
CA MET A 226 17.47 3.29 -8.39
C MET A 226 18.05 3.32 -9.81
N LYS A 227 19.31 2.90 -9.94
CA LYS A 227 20.05 2.81 -11.19
C LYS A 227 20.50 1.38 -11.42
N ASP A 228 21.16 1.13 -12.55
CA ASP A 228 21.79 -0.16 -12.85
C ASP A 228 20.80 -1.33 -12.82
N LEU A 229 19.54 -1.05 -13.23
CA LEU A 229 18.44 -2.01 -13.23
C LEU A 229 18.78 -3.33 -13.96
N PRO A 230 19.52 -3.34 -15.09
CA PRO A 230 19.93 -4.61 -15.73
C PRO A 230 20.81 -5.48 -14.83
N GLU A 231 21.78 -4.90 -14.09
CA GLU A 231 22.65 -5.64 -13.19
C GLU A 231 21.87 -6.17 -11.97
N ILE A 232 21.01 -5.34 -11.39
CA ILE A 232 20.13 -5.76 -10.29
C ILE A 232 19.22 -6.89 -10.75
N ARG A 233 18.68 -6.79 -11.98
CA ARG A 233 17.81 -7.80 -12.56
C ARG A 233 18.51 -9.14 -12.72
N GLU A 234 19.76 -9.14 -13.17
CA GLU A 234 20.58 -10.36 -13.28
C GLU A 234 20.75 -11.05 -11.92
N LYS A 235 21.02 -10.26 -10.87
CA LYS A 235 21.12 -10.77 -9.49
C LYS A 235 19.78 -11.33 -8.99
N GLU A 236 18.67 -10.67 -9.28
CA GLU A 236 17.32 -11.15 -8.94
C GLU A 236 17.02 -12.50 -9.62
N ASN A 237 17.33 -12.62 -10.92
CA ASN A 237 17.14 -13.85 -11.69
C ASN A 237 18.00 -15.00 -11.16
N THR A 238 19.29 -14.73 -10.91
CA THR A 238 20.21 -15.71 -10.31
C THR A 238 19.71 -16.17 -8.94
N ALA A 239 19.28 -15.24 -8.08
CA ALA A 239 18.75 -15.56 -6.76
C ALA A 239 17.46 -16.40 -6.86
N TYR A 240 16.57 -16.07 -7.80
CA TYR A 240 15.36 -16.86 -8.05
C TYR A 240 15.69 -18.30 -8.44
N GLU A 241 16.60 -18.51 -9.39
CA GLU A 241 17.00 -19.85 -9.86
C GLU A 241 17.52 -20.70 -8.71
N LEU A 242 18.44 -20.15 -7.91
CA LEU A 242 19.00 -20.82 -6.74
C LEU A 242 17.93 -21.16 -5.69
N LEU A 243 17.03 -20.22 -5.36
CA LEU A 243 15.99 -20.43 -4.35
C LEU A 243 14.93 -21.45 -4.79
N VAL A 244 14.64 -21.54 -6.09
CA VAL A 244 13.78 -22.59 -6.63
C VAL A 244 14.48 -23.94 -6.61
N GLU A 245 15.75 -24.01 -7.01
CA GLU A 245 16.54 -25.24 -7.02
C GLU A 245 16.62 -25.88 -5.62
N ILE A 246 16.85 -25.07 -4.57
CA ILE A 246 16.90 -25.56 -3.19
C ILE A 246 15.53 -25.73 -2.53
N GLY A 247 14.44 -25.35 -3.21
CA GLY A 247 13.06 -25.52 -2.75
C GLY A 247 12.56 -24.49 -1.73
N ASP A 248 13.27 -23.38 -1.53
CA ASP A 248 12.91 -22.31 -0.60
C ASP A 248 11.71 -21.48 -1.10
N ILE A 249 11.50 -21.41 -2.42
CA ILE A 249 10.33 -20.79 -3.04
C ILE A 249 9.77 -21.68 -4.17
N PRO A 250 8.44 -21.68 -4.39
CA PRO A 250 7.86 -22.43 -5.51
C PRO A 250 8.11 -21.71 -6.84
N PRO A 251 8.34 -22.43 -7.96
CA PRO A 251 8.39 -21.81 -9.28
C PRO A 251 7.02 -21.23 -9.65
N ASN A 252 6.99 -19.99 -10.17
CA ASN A 252 5.75 -19.34 -10.59
C ASN A 252 6.03 -18.26 -11.65
N PRO A 253 5.71 -18.52 -12.94
CA PRO A 253 5.87 -17.58 -14.05
C PRO A 253 5.17 -16.24 -13.83
N HIS A 254 3.95 -16.24 -13.29
CA HIS A 254 3.17 -15.00 -13.08
C HIS A 254 3.81 -14.04 -12.08
N LYS A 255 4.67 -14.55 -11.18
CA LYS A 255 5.43 -13.75 -10.20
C LYS A 255 6.77 -13.24 -10.75
N ARG A 256 7.18 -13.70 -11.94
CA ARG A 256 8.35 -13.21 -12.66
C ARG A 256 7.96 -12.11 -13.63
N ASP A 257 8.95 -11.31 -13.97
CA ASP A 257 8.89 -10.44 -15.14
C ASP A 257 9.75 -11.07 -16.24
N GLU A 258 9.07 -11.73 -17.18
CA GLU A 258 9.69 -12.49 -18.27
C GLU A 258 10.10 -11.62 -19.47
N SER A 259 9.70 -10.34 -19.48
CA SER A 259 10.01 -9.40 -20.57
C SER A 259 11.53 -9.14 -20.75
N ALA A 260 12.34 -9.47 -19.73
CA ALA A 260 13.79 -9.33 -19.74
C ALA A 260 14.54 -10.62 -20.17
N ALA A 261 13.84 -11.72 -20.47
CA ALA A 261 14.46 -12.91 -21.07
C ALA A 261 14.76 -12.70 -22.57
N GLU A 262 14.15 -11.69 -23.19
CA GLU A 262 14.56 -11.15 -24.48
C GLU A 262 15.49 -9.96 -24.24
N PRO A 263 16.61 -9.84 -24.98
CA PRO A 263 17.45 -8.64 -24.93
C PRO A 263 16.57 -7.41 -25.15
N LEU A 264 16.79 -6.35 -24.37
CA LEU A 264 16.15 -5.06 -24.59
C LEU A 264 16.56 -4.58 -26.00
N GLU A 265 15.78 -4.93 -27.03
CA GLU A 265 15.91 -4.31 -28.34
C GLU A 265 15.66 -2.81 -28.13
N GLU A 266 16.62 -2.00 -28.57
CA GLU A 266 16.46 -0.56 -28.69
C GLU A 266 15.09 -0.29 -29.31
N ALA A 267 14.29 0.55 -28.65
CA ALA A 267 13.03 1.02 -29.21
C ALA A 267 13.26 1.36 -30.69
N PRO A 268 12.52 0.73 -31.64
CA PRO A 268 12.84 0.87 -33.04
C PRO A 268 12.86 2.36 -33.37
N ALA A 269 13.98 2.81 -33.95
CA ALA A 269 14.17 4.20 -34.32
C ALA A 269 12.94 4.67 -35.11
N PHE A 270 12.36 5.80 -34.68
CA PHE A 270 11.25 6.43 -35.38
C PHE A 270 11.61 6.55 -36.87
N ASN A 271 10.97 5.73 -37.70
CA ASN A 271 11.16 5.73 -39.14
C ASN A 271 10.04 6.53 -39.79
N PRO A 272 10.28 7.79 -40.22
CA PRO A 272 9.27 8.62 -40.85
C PRO A 272 8.80 8.10 -42.21
N ALA A 273 9.35 6.99 -42.74
CA ALA A 273 9.04 6.48 -44.07
C ALA A 273 7.75 5.63 -44.18
N THR A 274 7.02 5.37 -43.09
CA THR A 274 5.82 4.49 -43.13
C THR A 274 4.47 5.22 -43.15
N THR A 275 4.44 6.55 -43.10
CA THR A 275 3.20 7.30 -43.36
C THR A 275 2.99 7.49 -44.86
N LYS A 276 2.51 6.45 -45.55
CA LYS A 276 1.86 6.66 -46.85
C LYS A 276 0.39 7.05 -46.58
N PRO A 277 -0.13 8.16 -47.13
CA PRO A 277 -1.55 8.45 -47.03
C PRO A 277 -2.33 7.32 -47.71
N ALA A 278 -3.47 6.96 -47.13
CA ALA A 278 -4.44 6.14 -47.82
C ALA A 278 -4.99 6.96 -48.99
N ASP A 279 -4.48 6.69 -50.19
CA ASP A 279 -5.06 7.18 -51.43
C ASP A 279 -6.44 6.53 -51.58
N GLY A 280 -7.47 7.37 -51.62
CA GLY A 280 -8.85 6.94 -51.79
C GLY A 280 -9.15 6.50 -53.22
N GLU A 281 -9.93 5.44 -53.31
CA GLU A 281 -10.96 5.16 -54.32
C GLU A 281 -11.97 4.17 -53.72
#